data_AF-A0A920TH33-F1
#
_entry.id   AF-A0A920TH33-F1
#
_cell.length_a   1.000
_cell.length_b   1.000
_cell.length_c   1.000
_cell.angle_alpha   90.00
_cell.angle_beta   90.00
_cell.angle_gamma   90.00
#
_symmetry.space_group_name_H-M   'P 1'
#
loop_
_entity.id
_entity.type
_entity.pdbx_description
1 polymer ?
#
loop_
_entity_poly.entity_id
_entity_poly.type
_entity_poly.pdbx_seq_one_letter_code
_entity_poly.pdbx_strand_id
1 'polypeptide(L)'
;MRNPNGSYGGLLEENTGYPGLHASCLPFMFDNDISVLLWDMEDLAPNEYGIPWTVHGAIHAYGLAMVDGVVLTQLAAECAKTDTYDFMLTVNPLIIEGGTGSPVNPIAIM
;
A
#
# COMPACT_ATOMS: atom_id res chain seq x y z
N MET A 1 10.65 -4.96 -9.76
CA MET A 1 11.83 -4.63 -10.59
C MET A 1 12.73 -3.61 -9.86
N ARG A 2 13.75 -4.07 -9.12
CA ARG A 2 14.72 -3.23 -8.41
C ARG A 2 15.26 -2.11 -9.31
N ASN A 3 15.18 -0.86 -8.84
CA ASN A 3 16.02 0.22 -9.33
C ASN A 3 17.50 -0.21 -9.24
N PRO A 4 18.30 -0.10 -10.31
CA PRO A 4 19.73 -0.39 -10.29
C PRO A 4 20.54 0.39 -9.22
N ASN A 5 19.96 1.46 -8.65
CA ASN A 5 20.65 2.40 -7.76
C ASN A 5 20.22 2.37 -6.27
N GLY A 6 19.30 1.49 -5.84
CA GLY A 6 18.85 1.45 -4.43
C GLY A 6 17.33 1.36 -4.25
N SER A 7 16.90 0.96 -3.04
CA SER A 7 15.63 0.28 -2.73
C SER A 7 14.35 1.08 -3.01
N TYR A 8 13.29 0.34 -3.33
CA TYR A 8 11.92 0.75 -3.01
C TYR A 8 11.85 1.40 -1.63
N GLY A 9 11.11 2.50 -1.50
CA GLY A 9 11.19 3.38 -0.33
C GLY A 9 12.45 4.24 -0.34
N GLY A 10 12.56 5.16 -1.31
CA GLY A 10 13.62 6.16 -1.32
C GLY A 10 13.64 6.95 0.00
N LEU A 11 14.84 7.40 0.42
CA LEU A 11 14.96 8.27 1.57
C LEU A 11 14.01 9.46 1.39
N LEU A 12 13.24 9.79 2.42
CA LEU A 12 12.39 10.98 2.52
C LEU A 12 13.29 12.23 2.53
N GLU A 13 13.97 12.54 1.43
CA GLU A 13 14.57 13.85 1.26
C GLU A 13 13.42 14.84 0.99
N GLU A 14 13.26 15.84 1.86
CA GLU A 14 12.14 16.79 1.89
C GLU A 14 11.86 17.54 0.57
N ASN A 15 12.69 17.37 -0.47
CA ASN A 15 12.61 18.07 -1.75
C ASN A 15 12.57 17.16 -3.00
N THR A 16 12.58 15.83 -2.85
CA THR A 16 12.44 14.90 -3.99
C THR A 16 11.18 14.08 -3.79
N GLY A 17 10.05 14.54 -4.34
CA GLY A 17 8.79 13.82 -4.25
C GLY A 17 8.90 12.36 -4.70
N TYR A 18 7.95 11.53 -4.25
CA TYR A 18 7.88 10.11 -4.59
C TYR A 18 6.48 9.75 -5.10
N PRO A 19 6.37 8.77 -6.02
CA PRO A 19 5.08 8.36 -6.53
C PRO A 19 4.30 7.61 -5.46
N GLY A 20 2.98 7.77 -5.50
CA GLY A 20 2.08 7.17 -4.53
C GLY A 20 0.62 7.45 -4.87
N LEU A 21 -0.32 6.95 -4.05
CA LEU A 21 -1.73 7.28 -4.25
C LEU A 21 -2.03 8.70 -3.78
N HIS A 22 -2.81 9.41 -4.59
CA HIS A 22 -3.29 10.74 -4.27
C HIS A 22 -4.58 10.67 -3.42
N ALA A 23 -4.84 11.68 -2.59
CA ALA A 23 -6.04 11.75 -1.75
C ALA A 23 -7.36 11.63 -2.55
N SER A 24 -7.34 11.97 -3.84
CA SER A 24 -8.49 11.78 -4.74
C SER A 24 -8.92 10.32 -4.92
N CYS A 25 -8.10 9.34 -4.50
CA CYS A 25 -8.47 7.92 -4.50
C CYS A 25 -9.37 7.54 -3.31
N LEU A 26 -9.44 8.35 -2.26
CA LEU A 26 -10.21 8.05 -1.04
C LEU A 26 -11.71 7.82 -1.31
N PRO A 27 -12.41 8.64 -2.13
CA PRO A 27 -13.81 8.38 -2.46
C PRO A 27 -14.02 7.03 -3.13
N PHE A 28 -13.12 6.63 -4.06
CA PHE A 28 -13.22 5.32 -4.69
C PHE A 28 -13.10 4.18 -3.68
N MET A 29 -12.19 4.28 -2.71
CA MET A 29 -12.05 3.27 -1.67
C MET A 29 -13.30 3.15 -0.81
N PHE A 30 -13.90 4.29 -0.46
CA PHE A 30 -15.14 4.34 0.31
C PHE A 30 -16.33 3.78 -0.48
N ASP A 31 -16.53 4.22 -1.71
CA ASP A 31 -17.67 3.84 -2.56
C ASP A 31 -17.66 2.36 -2.98
N ASN A 32 -16.49 1.69 -2.89
CA ASN A 32 -16.33 0.28 -3.26
C ASN A 32 -16.13 -0.65 -2.04
N ASP A 33 -16.40 -0.16 -0.82
CA ASP A 33 -16.27 -0.94 0.42
C ASP A 33 -14.91 -1.66 0.55
N ILE A 34 -13.82 -0.99 0.16
CA ILE A 34 -12.49 -1.59 0.21
C ILE A 34 -12.08 -1.80 1.67
N SER A 35 -11.85 -3.06 2.04
CA SER A 35 -11.45 -3.44 3.40
C SER A 35 -9.95 -3.37 3.65
N VAL A 36 -9.13 -3.57 2.61
CA VAL A 36 -7.67 -3.62 2.71
C VAL A 36 -7.04 -2.90 1.52
N LEU A 37 -6.09 -2.01 1.79
CA LEU A 37 -5.14 -1.48 0.80
C LEU A 37 -3.77 -2.12 1.01
N LEU A 38 -3.23 -2.72 -0.04
CA LEU A 38 -1.92 -3.34 -0.03
C LEU A 38 -1.16 -2.85 -1.25
N TRP A 39 0.02 -2.27 -1.02
CA TRP A 39 0.81 -1.62 -2.07
C TRP A 39 2.32 -1.79 -1.86
N ASP A 40 3.11 -1.48 -2.89
CA ASP A 40 4.58 -1.50 -2.83
C ASP A 40 5.21 -0.11 -2.64
N MET A 41 4.38 0.93 -2.53
CA MET A 41 4.77 2.33 -2.32
C MET A 41 3.98 2.93 -1.15
N GLU A 42 3.79 4.25 -1.12
CA GLU A 42 3.07 4.99 -0.07
C GLU A 42 2.14 6.04 -0.73
N ASP A 43 1.69 7.03 0.02
CA ASP A 43 1.05 8.25 -0.44
C ASP A 43 1.85 9.03 -1.49
N LEU A 44 1.16 9.81 -2.32
CA LEU A 44 1.82 10.78 -3.17
C LEU A 44 2.43 11.92 -2.32
N ALA A 45 3.70 12.23 -2.58
CA ALA A 45 4.33 13.45 -2.06
C ALA A 45 5.18 14.16 -3.14
N PRO A 46 5.21 15.51 -3.16
CA PRO A 46 4.35 16.41 -2.38
C PRO A 46 2.88 16.35 -2.86
N ASN A 47 1.96 16.74 -1.99
CA ASN A 47 0.55 16.95 -2.33
C ASN A 47 0.11 18.39 -1.99
N GLU A 48 -0.98 18.83 -2.59
CA GLU A 48 -1.51 20.21 -2.50
C GLU A 48 -2.17 20.55 -1.15
N TYR A 49 -2.39 19.56 -0.28
CA TYR A 49 -3.15 19.76 0.97
C TYR A 49 -2.29 20.21 2.14
N GLY A 50 -0.95 20.15 2.01
CA GLY A 50 -0.04 20.43 3.13
C GLY A 50 -0.18 19.44 4.29
N ILE A 51 -0.76 18.27 4.03
CA ILE A 51 -0.96 17.18 4.99
C ILE A 51 -0.13 15.98 4.50
N PRO A 52 0.80 15.44 5.30
CA PRO A 52 1.50 14.22 4.94
C PRO A 52 0.56 13.01 5.00
N TRP A 53 0.83 11.98 4.18
CA TRP A 53 0.13 10.69 4.26
C TRP A 53 -1.40 10.80 4.22
N THR A 54 -1.91 11.59 3.28
CA THR A 54 -3.34 11.84 3.08
C THR A 54 -4.22 10.57 2.98
N VAL A 55 -3.72 9.50 2.37
CA VAL A 55 -4.39 8.22 2.16
C VAL A 55 -4.36 7.37 3.43
N HIS A 56 -3.31 7.44 4.26
CA HIS A 56 -3.31 6.82 5.61
C HIS A 56 -4.48 7.29 6.49
N GLY A 57 -5.05 8.47 6.22
CA GLY A 57 -6.30 8.93 6.84
C GLY A 57 -7.48 7.96 6.69
N ALA A 58 -7.47 7.09 5.68
CA ALA A 58 -8.48 6.05 5.51
C ALA A 58 -8.53 5.04 6.68
N ILE A 59 -7.39 4.81 7.37
CA ILE A 59 -7.30 3.83 8.46
C ILE A 59 -8.31 4.15 9.56
N HIS A 60 -8.31 5.39 10.05
CA HIS A 60 -9.22 5.79 11.12
C HIS A 60 -10.58 6.30 10.63
N ALA A 61 -10.67 6.75 9.36
CA ALA A 61 -11.88 7.41 8.85
C ALA A 61 -12.85 6.38 8.26
N TYR A 62 -12.31 5.37 7.59
CA TYR A 62 -13.07 4.32 6.91
C TYR A 62 -12.94 2.96 7.58
N GLY A 63 -11.97 2.79 8.51
CA GLY A 63 -11.67 1.49 9.10
C GLY A 63 -10.92 0.55 8.14
N LEU A 64 -10.26 1.11 7.13
CA LEU A 64 -9.51 0.38 6.12
C LEU A 64 -8.18 -0.13 6.71
N ALA A 65 -7.89 -1.42 6.54
CA ALA A 65 -6.58 -1.97 6.92
C ALA A 65 -5.55 -1.66 5.83
N MET A 66 -4.32 -1.34 6.22
CA MET A 66 -3.27 -0.98 5.26
C MET A 66 -2.01 -1.81 5.44
N VAL A 67 -1.41 -2.22 4.32
CA VAL A 67 -0.18 -3.02 4.28
C VAL A 67 0.85 -2.30 3.40
N ASP A 68 1.78 -1.62 4.06
CA ASP A 68 2.83 -0.83 3.41
C ASP A 68 4.03 -1.68 2.99
N GLY A 69 4.69 -1.28 1.89
CA GLY A 69 5.99 -1.81 1.50
C GLY A 69 6.01 -3.28 1.03
N VAL A 70 4.93 -3.76 0.42
CA VAL A 70 4.86 -5.15 -0.06
C VAL A 70 5.69 -5.35 -1.32
N VAL A 71 6.36 -6.50 -1.43
CA VAL A 71 7.11 -6.86 -2.64
C VAL A 71 6.18 -7.51 -3.67
N LEU A 72 5.69 -6.73 -4.63
CA LEU A 72 4.70 -7.19 -5.63
C LEU A 72 5.30 -7.75 -6.93
N THR A 73 6.62 -7.79 -7.08
CA THR A 73 7.28 -8.12 -8.36
C THR A 73 6.90 -9.50 -8.89
N GLN A 74 6.83 -10.53 -8.03
CA GLN A 74 6.49 -11.89 -8.45
C GLN A 74 4.99 -12.03 -8.78
N LEU A 75 4.14 -11.45 -7.93
CA LEU A 75 2.69 -11.46 -8.14
C LEU A 75 2.33 -10.78 -9.47
N ALA A 76 2.87 -9.59 -9.74
CA ALA A 76 2.64 -8.86 -10.98
C ALA A 76 3.04 -9.67 -12.23
N ALA A 77 4.15 -10.41 -12.16
CA ALA A 77 4.61 -11.24 -13.27
C ALA A 77 3.67 -12.44 -13.53
N GLU A 78 3.19 -13.10 -12.47
CA GLU A 78 2.26 -14.22 -12.62
C GLU A 78 0.86 -13.74 -13.05
N CYS A 79 0.36 -12.61 -12.55
CA CYS A 79 -0.87 -11.99 -13.03
C CYS A 79 -0.80 -11.68 -14.53
N ALA A 80 0.29 -11.06 -14.99
CA ALA A 80 0.48 -10.74 -16.41
C ALA A 80 0.58 -12.00 -17.30
N LYS A 81 1.12 -13.10 -16.76
CA LYS A 81 1.24 -14.37 -17.48
C LYS A 81 -0.08 -15.14 -17.57
N THR A 82 -0.93 -15.03 -16.54
CA THR A 82 -2.19 -15.78 -16.42
C THR A 82 -3.42 -14.95 -16.82
N ASP A 83 -3.26 -13.65 -17.05
CA ASP A 83 -4.34 -12.68 -17.26
C ASP A 83 -5.40 -12.73 -16.13
N THR A 84 -4.94 -12.98 -14.90
CA THR A 84 -5.79 -13.10 -13.72
C THR A 84 -5.28 -12.18 -12.62
N TYR A 85 -6.15 -11.30 -12.13
CA TYR A 85 -5.83 -10.28 -11.11
C TYR A 85 -6.66 -10.45 -9.82
N ASP A 86 -7.57 -11.42 -9.82
CA ASP A 86 -8.33 -11.83 -8.64
C ASP A 86 -7.70 -13.07 -8.03
N PHE A 87 -7.41 -13.02 -6.74
CA PHE A 87 -6.77 -14.12 -6.01
C PHE A 87 -7.14 -14.03 -4.53
N MET A 88 -6.97 -15.14 -3.80
CA MET A 88 -7.15 -15.11 -2.35
C MET A 88 -5.93 -14.48 -1.69
N LEU A 89 -6.14 -13.38 -0.97
CA LEU A 89 -5.11 -12.73 -0.16
C LEU A 89 -5.24 -13.18 1.31
N THR A 90 -4.15 -13.64 1.90
CA THR A 90 -4.06 -13.86 3.36
C THR A 90 -3.06 -12.89 3.97
N VAL A 91 -3.51 -12.13 4.98
CA VAL A 91 -2.68 -11.22 5.77
C VAL A 91 -2.83 -11.62 7.24
N ASN A 92 -1.74 -12.04 7.87
CA ASN A 92 -1.75 -12.56 9.24
C ASN A 92 -0.86 -11.69 10.14
N PRO A 93 -1.40 -10.63 10.75
CA PRO A 93 -0.65 -9.80 11.69
C PRO A 93 -0.33 -10.55 12.98
N LEU A 94 0.75 -10.14 13.64
CA LEU A 94 1.08 -10.61 14.98
C LEU A 94 0.09 -10.01 15.98
N ILE A 95 -0.28 -10.80 17.00
CA ILE A 95 -1.10 -10.32 18.11
C ILE A 95 -0.19 -9.57 19.07
N ILE A 96 -0.24 -8.24 19.00
CA ILE A 96 0.52 -7.33 19.86
C ILE A 96 -0.47 -6.52 20.69
N GLU A 97 -0.55 -6.78 22.00
CA GLU A 97 -1.44 -6.04 22.88
C GLU A 97 -1.08 -4.53 22.87
N GLY A 98 -2.07 -3.69 22.53
CA GLY A 98 -1.88 -2.24 22.37
C GLY A 98 -1.13 -1.82 21.09
N GLY A 99 -0.77 -2.75 20.21
CA GLY A 99 -0.13 -2.44 18.93
C GLY A 99 -1.10 -1.82 17.92
N THR A 100 -0.61 -0.84 17.15
CA THR A 100 -1.36 -0.20 16.05
C THR A 100 -1.14 -0.89 14.70
N GLY A 101 -0.25 -1.89 14.67
CA GLY A 101 0.13 -2.65 13.50
C GLY A 101 1.24 -3.65 13.84
N SER A 102 1.62 -4.49 12.89
CA SER A 102 2.70 -5.46 13.05
C SER A 102 3.30 -5.84 11.70
N PRO A 103 4.54 -6.33 11.65
CA PRO A 103 5.06 -6.99 10.44
C PRO A 103 4.14 -8.13 10.01
N VAL A 104 3.98 -8.28 8.70
CA VAL A 104 3.19 -9.34 8.07
C VAL A 104 3.98 -10.00 6.95
N ASN A 105 3.58 -11.22 6.59
CA ASN A 105 4.00 -11.87 5.35
C ASN A 105 2.75 -12.15 4.49
N PRO A 106 2.28 -11.18 3.69
CA PRO A 106 1.10 -11.35 2.87
C PRO A 106 1.31 -12.44 1.82
N ILE A 107 0.36 -13.37 1.70
CA ILE A 107 0.40 -14.44 0.70
C ILE A 107 -0.78 -14.27 -0.25
N ALA A 108 -0.50 -14.21 -1.54
CA ALA A 108 -1.48 -14.31 -2.61
C ALA A 108 -1.55 -15.75 -3.12
N ILE A 109 -2.76 -16.30 -3.25
CA ILE A 109 -3.05 -17.66 -3.72
C ILE A 109 -3.92 -17.54 -4.96
N MET A 110 -3.38 -17.99 -6.09
CA MET A 110 -3.89 -17.82 -7.45
C MET A 110 -3.96 -19.15 -8.18
#